data_AF-A0A3N5MFL9-F1
#
_entry.id   AF-A0A3N5MFL9-F1
#
_cell.length_a   1.000
_cell.length_b   1.000
_cell.length_c   1.000
_cell.angle_alpha   90.00
_cell.angle_beta   90.00
_cell.angle_gamma   90.00
#
_symmetry.space_group_name_H-M   'P 1'
#
loop_
_entity.id
_entity.type
_entity.pdbx_description
1 polymer ?
#
loop_
_entity_poly.entity_id
_entity_poly.type
_entity_poly.pdbx_seq_one_letter_code
_entity_poly.pdbx_strand_id
1 'polypeptide(L)'
;MKTFIKLFILLLIILVSAEAGAADETYEKALQLFKGRDYKNAVVYLEKYVAERPDPAAYYMLGYANYELGNFARAREYFDAAYLIDPDFSYRKIFEHSALLDEEMKLIHEVLELSGAKEQIGYYADVVGSSLPQLRHDLSEQKMRQELLKLIRDSFRFDKIYLSVVQVFQSRFQKDHIMSVLSWLKTPVGRRMTAAEIEANNPEALKKIEAFAGEYQEIGTDRKKLLMRHEKAINATEMNVEVISVSLLEMLKSMQDQTPEHSRLSSGQIEAIVGKIRNMPQEQLKNNVMVPLAYTYRELSDKELETAIQFYETPAGKWFNEASIKAITSAIGKASREIGEQLGKALVAKNIPV
;
A
#
# COMPACT_ATOMS: atom_id res chain seq x y z
N MET A 1 -2.71 -9.29 -1.18
CA MET A 1 -2.80 -8.70 -2.53
C MET A 1 -3.79 -9.42 -3.44
N LYS A 2 -3.62 -10.73 -3.66
CA LYS A 2 -3.96 -11.38 -4.93
C LYS A 2 -5.46 -11.61 -5.21
N THR A 3 -6.22 -12.16 -4.26
CA THR A 3 -7.69 -12.37 -4.36
C THR A 3 -8.51 -11.19 -3.83
N PHE A 4 -7.86 -10.06 -3.56
CA PHE A 4 -8.22 -9.19 -2.43
C PHE A 4 -9.18 -8.05 -2.77
N ILE A 5 -8.82 -7.31 -3.82
CA ILE A 5 -9.42 -6.03 -4.19
C ILE A 5 -10.94 -6.17 -4.43
N LYS A 6 -11.38 -7.33 -4.91
CA LYS A 6 -12.80 -7.70 -5.11
C LYS A 6 -13.67 -7.58 -3.86
N LEU A 7 -13.22 -8.14 -2.74
CA LEU A 7 -13.98 -8.14 -1.49
C LEU A 7 -14.07 -6.72 -0.91
N PHE A 8 -13.04 -5.90 -1.15
CA PHE A 8 -13.04 -4.49 -0.81
C PHE A 8 -14.03 -3.68 -1.68
N ILE A 9 -14.11 -3.95 -2.99
CA ILE A 9 -15.03 -3.27 -3.93
C ILE A 9 -16.50 -3.45 -3.53
N LEU A 10 -16.91 -4.62 -3.05
CA LEU A 10 -18.29 -4.89 -2.63
C LEU A 10 -18.68 -4.11 -1.35
N LEU A 11 -17.70 -3.80 -0.49
CA LEU A 11 -17.90 -3.18 0.83
C LEU A 11 -17.65 -1.65 0.81
N LEU A 12 -16.85 -1.16 -0.14
CA LEU A 12 -16.60 0.25 -0.46
C LEU A 12 -17.88 1.07 -0.69
N ILE A 13 -18.97 0.39 -1.01
CA ILE A 13 -20.23 0.99 -1.43
C ILE A 13 -20.88 1.83 -0.31
N ILE A 14 -20.56 1.61 0.96
CA ILE A 14 -21.36 2.14 2.08
C ILE A 14 -20.78 3.40 2.74
N LEU A 15 -19.46 3.63 2.71
CA LEU A 15 -18.77 4.55 3.64
C LEU A 15 -18.14 5.77 2.97
N VAL A 16 -18.94 6.45 2.14
CA VAL A 16 -18.43 7.45 1.20
C VAL A 16 -18.41 8.86 1.85
N SER A 17 -17.25 9.26 2.39
CA SER A 17 -16.72 10.62 2.73
C SER A 17 -15.36 10.45 3.46
N ALA A 18 -14.33 11.33 3.49
CA ALA A 18 -13.81 12.49 2.73
C ALA A 18 -12.36 12.92 3.22
N GLU A 19 -11.40 13.34 2.35
CA GLU A 19 -9.90 13.48 2.60
C GLU A 19 -9.27 14.56 3.52
N ALA A 20 -8.04 14.34 4.05
CA ALA A 20 -6.85 15.24 4.00
C ALA A 20 -5.57 14.43 4.35
N GLY A 21 -4.42 14.51 3.67
CA GLY A 21 -3.54 15.68 3.51
C GLY A 21 -2.23 15.49 4.32
N ALA A 22 -1.14 15.00 3.68
CA ALA A 22 0.02 14.40 4.38
C ALA A 22 1.43 14.91 3.96
N ALA A 23 2.48 14.36 4.63
CA ALA A 23 3.93 14.51 4.37
C ALA A 23 4.61 13.12 4.60
N ASP A 24 5.86 12.81 4.24
CA ASP A 24 7.07 13.60 3.95
C ASP A 24 7.69 13.24 2.57
N GLU A 25 8.32 14.23 1.93
CA GLU A 25 8.81 14.23 0.54
C GLU A 25 10.24 14.80 0.43
N THR A 26 10.88 15.16 1.55
CA THR A 26 11.91 16.22 1.57
C THR A 26 13.27 15.79 1.00
N TYR A 27 13.80 14.61 1.38
CA TYR A 27 15.18 14.22 1.07
C TYR A 27 15.41 13.80 -0.39
N GLU A 28 14.55 12.92 -0.92
CA GLU A 28 14.65 12.42 -2.32
C GLU A 28 14.61 13.57 -3.34
N LYS A 29 13.78 14.58 -3.06
CA LYS A 29 13.66 15.80 -3.86
C LYS A 29 14.95 16.62 -3.84
N ALA A 30 15.58 16.75 -2.67
CA ALA A 30 16.90 17.36 -2.52
C ALA A 30 17.99 16.60 -3.32
N LEU A 31 18.00 15.27 -3.25
CA LEU A 31 18.93 14.42 -3.98
C LEU A 31 18.73 14.50 -5.50
N GLN A 32 17.48 14.53 -5.97
CA GLN A 32 17.15 14.71 -7.40
C GLN A 32 17.66 16.07 -7.92
N LEU A 33 17.41 17.15 -7.19
CA LEU A 33 17.88 18.50 -7.54
C LEU A 33 19.41 18.59 -7.55
N PHE A 34 20.07 17.99 -6.55
CA PHE A 34 21.53 17.93 -6.46
C PHE A 34 22.15 17.15 -7.63
N LYS A 35 21.62 15.96 -7.96
CA LYS A 35 22.00 15.18 -9.17
C LYS A 35 21.77 15.99 -10.46
N GLY A 36 20.69 16.77 -10.52
CA GLY A 36 20.36 17.67 -11.63
C GLY A 36 21.18 18.96 -11.71
N ARG A 37 22.11 19.19 -10.78
CA ARG A 37 22.89 20.44 -10.61
C ARG A 37 22.06 21.69 -10.30
N ASP A 38 20.80 21.54 -9.88
CA ASP A 38 20.01 22.64 -9.31
C ASP A 38 20.41 22.83 -7.84
N TYR A 39 21.65 23.28 -7.63
CA TYR A 39 22.22 23.49 -6.31
C TYR A 39 21.43 24.52 -5.50
N LYS A 40 20.79 25.49 -6.18
CA LYS A 40 19.99 26.53 -5.53
C LYS A 40 18.76 25.95 -4.85
N ASN A 41 17.98 25.12 -5.55
CA ASN A 41 16.82 24.48 -4.93
C ASN A 41 17.21 23.28 -4.05
N ALA A 42 18.29 22.56 -4.37
CA ALA A 42 18.81 21.48 -3.52
C ALA A 42 19.13 21.97 -2.10
N VAL A 43 19.79 23.13 -1.95
CA VAL A 43 20.08 23.73 -0.63
C VAL A 43 18.81 23.92 0.20
N VAL A 44 17.70 24.39 -0.38
CA VAL A 44 16.45 24.63 0.36
C VAL A 44 15.87 23.34 0.94
N TYR A 45 15.85 22.26 0.16
CA TYR A 45 15.35 20.96 0.63
C TYR A 45 16.32 20.29 1.62
N LEU A 46 17.64 20.43 1.42
CA LEU A 46 18.65 19.89 2.32
C LEU A 46 18.69 20.65 3.66
N GLU A 47 18.62 21.99 3.67
CA GLU A 47 18.57 22.81 4.89
C GLU A 47 17.37 22.43 5.76
N LYS A 48 16.19 22.22 5.15
CA LYS A 48 15.02 21.71 5.86
C LYS A 48 15.27 20.32 6.44
N TYR A 49 15.84 19.40 5.66
CA TYR A 49 16.09 18.03 6.10
C TYR A 49 17.06 17.97 7.30
N VAL A 50 18.20 18.66 7.24
CA VAL A 50 19.20 18.62 8.32
C VAL A 50 18.77 19.33 9.59
N ALA A 51 17.79 20.25 9.51
CA ALA A 51 17.18 20.87 10.68
C ALA A 51 16.31 19.88 11.50
N GLU A 52 15.77 18.84 10.85
CA GLU A 52 15.03 17.77 11.52
C GLU A 52 15.92 16.54 11.82
N ARG A 53 16.91 16.24 10.96
CA ARG A 53 17.79 15.06 11.06
C ARG A 53 19.22 15.37 10.60
N PRO A 54 20.17 15.62 11.53
CA PRO A 54 21.59 15.76 11.21
C PRO A 54 22.13 14.51 10.50
N ASP A 55 22.67 14.67 9.29
CA ASP A 55 23.13 13.57 8.43
C ASP A 55 24.38 14.00 7.63
N PRO A 56 25.45 13.18 7.59
CA PRO A 56 26.72 13.59 6.97
C PRO A 56 26.64 13.69 5.44
N ALA A 57 25.78 12.91 4.77
CA ALA A 57 25.62 13.00 3.32
C ALA A 57 24.86 14.28 2.93
N ALA A 58 23.79 14.62 3.65
CA ALA A 58 23.04 15.85 3.47
C ALA A 58 23.89 17.10 3.77
N TYR A 59 24.70 17.07 4.83
CA TYR A 59 25.67 18.15 5.10
C TYR A 59 26.76 18.23 4.02
N TYR A 60 27.32 17.11 3.54
CA TYR A 60 28.28 17.16 2.44
C TYR A 60 27.66 17.74 1.16
N MET A 61 26.42 17.36 0.84
CA MET A 61 25.67 17.91 -0.31
C MET A 61 25.39 19.41 -0.13
N LEU A 62 25.10 19.88 1.10
CA LEU A 62 25.00 21.32 1.41
C LEU A 62 26.32 22.05 1.21
N GLY A 63 27.44 21.44 1.65
CA GLY A 63 28.80 21.98 1.45
C GLY A 63 29.12 22.13 -0.03
N TYR A 64 28.91 21.07 -0.80
CA TYR A 64 29.15 21.04 -2.25
C TYR A 64 28.24 22.03 -3.00
N ALA A 65 26.93 22.05 -2.69
CA ALA A 65 25.99 22.96 -3.34
C ALA A 65 26.30 24.43 -3.01
N ASN A 66 26.71 24.75 -1.78
CA ASN A 66 27.16 26.11 -1.44
C ASN A 66 28.49 26.46 -2.10
N TYR A 67 29.40 25.50 -2.31
CA TYR A 67 30.66 25.72 -3.05
C TYR A 67 30.40 26.10 -4.52
N GLU A 68 29.56 25.35 -5.23
CA GLU A 68 29.15 25.64 -6.62
C GLU A 68 28.40 26.97 -6.76
N LEU A 69 27.68 27.40 -5.73
CA LEU A 69 27.02 28.71 -5.65
C LEU A 69 27.94 29.86 -5.22
N GLY A 70 29.22 29.60 -4.93
CA GLY A 70 30.20 30.60 -4.48
C GLY A 70 30.11 31.00 -3.00
N ASN A 71 29.26 30.35 -2.21
CA ASN A 71 29.04 30.59 -0.77
C ASN A 71 30.13 29.92 0.09
N PHE A 72 31.41 30.22 -0.17
CA PHE A 72 32.56 29.46 0.36
C PHE A 72 32.65 29.36 1.90
N ALA A 73 32.07 30.31 2.64
CA ALA A 73 31.99 30.24 4.11
C ALA A 73 31.04 29.12 4.57
N ARG A 74 29.76 29.18 4.15
CA ARG A 74 28.76 28.12 4.38
C ARG A 74 29.21 26.77 3.83
N ALA A 75 29.88 26.76 2.68
CA ALA A 75 30.43 25.52 2.11
C ALA A 75 31.37 24.82 3.10
N ARG A 76 32.28 25.55 3.73
CA ARG A 76 33.19 25.04 4.76
C ARG A 76 32.43 24.57 6.00
N GLU A 77 31.53 25.40 6.54
CA GLU A 77 30.72 25.07 7.72
C GLU A 77 29.98 23.73 7.57
N TYR A 78 29.41 23.46 6.39
CA TYR A 78 28.71 22.20 6.11
C TYR A 78 29.66 21.02 5.82
N PHE A 79 30.83 21.23 5.23
CA PHE A 79 31.84 20.16 5.13
C PHE A 79 32.39 19.79 6.52
N ASP A 80 32.71 20.78 7.36
CA ASP A 80 33.16 20.56 8.73
C ASP A 80 32.09 19.80 9.54
N ALA A 81 30.80 20.14 9.37
CA ALA A 81 29.69 19.41 9.98
C ALA A 81 29.56 17.96 9.50
N ALA A 82 29.79 17.67 8.21
CA ALA A 82 29.78 16.31 7.68
C ALA A 82 30.91 15.46 8.27
N TYR A 83 32.14 15.99 8.30
CA TYR A 83 33.32 15.30 8.83
C TYR A 83 33.33 15.19 10.36
N LEU A 84 32.61 16.05 11.07
CA LEU A 84 32.37 15.93 12.51
C LEU A 84 31.48 14.73 12.87
N ILE A 85 30.59 14.31 11.96
CA ILE A 85 29.67 13.17 12.15
C ILE A 85 30.26 11.86 11.62
N ASP A 86 30.92 11.89 10.47
CA ASP A 86 31.64 10.75 9.88
C ASP A 86 33.05 11.20 9.44
N PRO A 87 34.08 11.02 10.29
CA PRO A 87 35.46 11.39 9.94
C PRO A 87 36.02 10.65 8.72
N ASP A 88 35.49 9.45 8.43
CA ASP A 88 35.83 8.65 7.25
C ASP A 88 34.86 8.94 6.07
N PHE A 89 34.12 10.06 6.07
CA PHE A 89 33.17 10.37 5.00
C PHE A 89 33.88 10.53 3.66
N SER A 90 33.28 10.02 2.58
CA SER A 90 33.79 10.20 1.24
C SER A 90 32.66 10.58 0.28
N TYR A 91 32.97 11.35 -0.75
CA TYR A 91 32.04 11.69 -1.83
C TYR A 91 31.33 10.46 -2.41
N ARG A 92 32.02 9.30 -2.43
CA ARG A 92 31.46 8.02 -2.88
C ARG A 92 30.32 7.51 -1.99
N LYS A 93 30.34 7.72 -0.66
CA LYS A 93 29.26 7.29 0.26
C LYS A 93 27.89 7.90 -0.11
N ILE A 94 27.87 9.14 -0.60
CA ILE A 94 26.66 9.83 -1.12
C ILE A 94 25.98 8.99 -2.22
N PHE A 95 26.79 8.40 -3.11
CA PHE A 95 26.32 7.63 -4.25
C PHE A 95 26.31 6.12 -4.01
N GLU A 96 26.94 5.61 -2.95
CA GLU A 96 26.79 4.21 -2.54
C GLU A 96 25.44 3.95 -1.91
N HIS A 97 24.95 4.85 -1.04
CA HIS A 97 23.56 4.76 -0.60
C HIS A 97 22.60 4.90 -1.78
N SER A 98 22.83 5.87 -2.69
CA SER A 98 22.03 5.98 -3.92
C SER A 98 22.11 4.73 -4.79
N ALA A 99 23.27 4.12 -5.03
CA ALA A 99 23.42 3.02 -5.97
C ALA A 99 22.90 1.69 -5.40
N LEU A 100 22.98 1.52 -4.08
CA LEU A 100 22.27 0.45 -3.37
C LEU A 100 20.75 0.71 -3.45
N LEU A 101 20.27 1.92 -3.17
CA LEU A 101 18.86 2.29 -3.37
C LEU A 101 18.41 2.07 -4.83
N ASP A 102 19.23 2.40 -5.82
CA ASP A 102 18.93 2.21 -7.25
C ASP A 102 18.83 0.70 -7.60
N GLU A 103 19.60 -0.18 -6.94
CA GLU A 103 19.46 -1.65 -7.05
C GLU A 103 18.24 -2.17 -6.27
N GLU A 104 18.06 -1.76 -5.02
CA GLU A 104 16.96 -2.15 -4.14
C GLU A 104 15.61 -1.76 -4.74
N MET A 105 15.45 -0.49 -5.13
CA MET A 105 14.25 0.03 -5.77
C MET A 105 13.99 -0.66 -7.11
N LYS A 106 15.03 -0.96 -7.91
CA LYS A 106 14.87 -1.77 -9.13
C LYS A 106 14.31 -3.17 -8.82
N LEU A 107 14.84 -3.85 -7.81
CA LEU A 107 14.35 -5.18 -7.38
C LEU A 107 12.93 -5.11 -6.81
N ILE A 108 12.58 -4.03 -6.08
CA ILE A 108 11.23 -3.77 -5.57
C ILE A 108 10.24 -3.51 -6.71
N HIS A 109 10.58 -2.64 -7.67
CA HIS A 109 9.75 -2.40 -8.85
C HIS A 109 9.58 -3.68 -9.68
N GLU A 110 10.66 -4.45 -9.91
CA GLU A 110 10.60 -5.72 -10.65
C GLU A 110 9.72 -6.77 -9.93
N VAL A 111 9.78 -6.88 -8.60
CA VAL A 111 8.94 -7.87 -7.87
C VAL A 111 7.48 -7.43 -7.81
N LEU A 112 7.19 -6.13 -7.76
CA LEU A 112 5.83 -5.59 -7.81
C LEU A 112 5.21 -5.71 -9.21
N GLU A 113 6.01 -5.60 -10.28
CA GLU A 113 5.58 -5.88 -11.66
C GLU A 113 5.30 -7.39 -11.83
N LEU A 114 6.28 -8.26 -11.55
CA LEU A 114 6.18 -9.71 -11.81
C LEU A 114 5.18 -10.44 -10.90
N SER A 115 4.71 -9.82 -9.82
CA SER A 115 3.64 -10.33 -8.95
C SER A 115 2.25 -9.79 -9.30
N GLY A 116 2.13 -8.94 -10.33
CA GLY A 116 0.88 -8.33 -10.76
C GLY A 116 0.35 -7.24 -9.83
N ALA A 117 1.18 -6.75 -8.90
CA ALA A 117 0.77 -5.79 -7.87
C ALA A 117 0.45 -4.42 -8.48
N LYS A 118 1.21 -4.02 -9.50
CA LYS A 118 1.06 -2.74 -10.22
C LYS A 118 -0.28 -2.68 -10.96
N GLU A 119 -0.61 -3.73 -11.70
CA GLU A 119 -1.88 -3.91 -12.42
C GLU A 119 -3.04 -3.96 -11.44
N GLN A 120 -2.89 -4.68 -10.31
CA GLN A 120 -3.88 -4.74 -9.24
C GLN A 120 -4.13 -3.35 -8.60
N ILE A 121 -3.08 -2.55 -8.33
CA ILE A 121 -3.20 -1.19 -7.78
C ILE A 121 -3.85 -0.23 -8.79
N GLY A 122 -3.44 -0.29 -10.07
CA GLY A 122 -4.04 0.54 -11.13
C GLY A 122 -5.52 0.24 -11.31
N TYR A 123 -5.86 -1.04 -11.47
CA TYR A 123 -7.24 -1.50 -11.55
C TYR A 123 -8.08 -1.08 -10.32
N TYR A 124 -7.53 -1.18 -9.12
CA TYR A 124 -8.23 -0.74 -7.91
C TYR A 124 -8.51 0.76 -7.92
N ALA A 125 -7.53 1.59 -8.30
CA ALA A 125 -7.73 3.04 -8.47
C ALA A 125 -8.81 3.37 -9.51
N ASP A 126 -8.84 2.64 -10.63
CA ASP A 126 -9.84 2.79 -11.69
C ASP A 126 -11.25 2.37 -11.23
N VAL A 127 -11.40 1.25 -10.51
CA VAL A 127 -12.70 0.82 -9.97
C VAL A 127 -13.20 1.78 -8.90
N VAL A 128 -12.35 2.22 -7.98
CA VAL A 128 -12.72 3.28 -7.03
C VAL A 128 -13.17 4.52 -7.80
N GLY A 129 -12.42 4.95 -8.81
CA GLY A 129 -12.75 6.10 -9.64
C GLY A 129 -14.04 5.97 -10.46
N SER A 130 -14.52 4.76 -10.77
CA SER A 130 -15.60 4.49 -11.74
C SER A 130 -16.84 3.77 -11.19
N SER A 131 -16.76 3.10 -10.03
CA SER A 131 -17.91 2.51 -9.31
C SER A 131 -18.60 3.49 -8.37
N LEU A 132 -17.86 4.45 -7.78
CA LEU A 132 -18.42 5.51 -6.93
C LEU A 132 -19.63 6.25 -7.56
N PRO A 133 -19.66 6.55 -8.88
CA PRO A 133 -20.84 7.12 -9.54
C PRO A 133 -22.10 6.26 -9.56
N GLN A 134 -22.09 4.99 -9.12
CA GLN A 134 -23.28 4.13 -9.08
C GLN A 134 -24.10 4.30 -7.78
N LEU A 135 -23.53 4.94 -6.75
CA LEU A 135 -24.15 5.23 -5.45
C LEU A 135 -25.18 6.38 -5.48
N ARG A 136 -26.09 6.38 -6.45
CA ARG A 136 -26.81 7.59 -6.86
C ARG A 136 -27.85 8.08 -5.85
N HIS A 137 -28.32 7.26 -4.92
CA HIS A 137 -29.60 7.54 -4.25
C HIS A 137 -29.53 8.32 -2.92
N ASP A 138 -28.60 8.05 -1.99
CA ASP A 138 -28.80 8.51 -0.59
C ASP A 138 -28.15 9.84 -0.17
N LEU A 139 -27.17 10.38 -0.90
CA LEU A 139 -26.55 11.67 -0.54
C LEU A 139 -27.36 12.86 -1.10
N SER A 140 -28.13 13.51 -0.23
CA SER A 140 -29.07 14.60 -0.53
C SER A 140 -28.43 15.86 -1.14
N GLU A 141 -27.15 16.15 -0.84
CA GLU A 141 -26.41 17.27 -1.44
C GLU A 141 -25.48 16.82 -2.57
N GLN A 142 -25.81 17.23 -3.80
CA GLN A 142 -25.03 16.93 -5.00
C GLN A 142 -23.59 17.50 -4.97
N LYS A 143 -23.38 18.67 -4.35
CA LYS A 143 -22.05 19.30 -4.23
C LYS A 143 -21.15 18.52 -3.27
N MET A 144 -21.62 18.31 -2.03
CA MET A 144 -20.90 17.54 -1.01
C MET A 144 -20.51 16.15 -1.54
N ARG A 145 -21.44 15.48 -2.25
CA ARG A 145 -21.21 14.23 -2.98
C ARG A 145 -20.09 14.34 -4.03
N GLN A 146 -20.03 15.40 -4.83
CA GLN A 146 -19.00 15.57 -5.87
C GLN A 146 -17.59 15.82 -5.30
N GLU A 147 -17.49 16.69 -4.29
CA GLU A 147 -16.23 16.98 -3.60
C GLU A 147 -15.65 15.69 -3.02
N LEU A 148 -16.51 14.91 -2.38
CA LEU A 148 -16.28 13.56 -1.89
C LEU A 148 -15.87 12.53 -2.96
N LEU A 149 -16.58 12.41 -4.10
CA LEU A 149 -16.19 11.45 -5.14
C LEU A 149 -14.82 11.79 -5.75
N LYS A 150 -14.46 13.07 -5.80
CA LYS A 150 -13.10 13.51 -6.13
C LYS A 150 -12.11 13.08 -5.05
N LEU A 151 -12.39 13.38 -3.79
CA LEU A 151 -11.59 13.04 -2.62
C LEU A 151 -11.21 11.54 -2.55
N ILE A 152 -12.18 10.63 -2.63
CA ILE A 152 -11.85 9.18 -2.56
C ILE A 152 -11.00 8.75 -3.75
N ARG A 153 -11.21 9.34 -4.94
CA ARG A 153 -10.35 9.10 -6.11
C ARG A 153 -8.94 9.65 -5.91
N ASP A 154 -8.79 10.84 -5.34
CA ASP A 154 -7.50 11.49 -5.08
C ASP A 154 -6.71 10.77 -3.97
N SER A 155 -7.36 10.14 -2.98
CA SER A 155 -6.75 9.24 -1.99
C SER A 155 -6.27 7.92 -2.58
N PHE A 156 -7.10 7.26 -3.38
CA PHE A 156 -6.78 5.95 -3.97
C PHE A 156 -6.05 6.04 -5.31
N ARG A 157 -5.52 7.21 -5.66
CA ARG A 157 -4.64 7.42 -6.82
C ARG A 157 -3.50 6.41 -6.87
N PHE A 158 -3.26 5.85 -8.06
CA PHE A 158 -2.20 4.88 -8.32
C PHE A 158 -0.85 5.31 -7.75
N ASP A 159 -0.44 6.57 -7.95
CA ASP A 159 0.87 7.07 -7.51
C ASP A 159 1.00 7.16 -5.98
N LYS A 160 -0.04 7.61 -5.25
CA LYS A 160 -0.07 7.58 -3.76
C LYS A 160 0.07 6.13 -3.25
N ILE A 161 -0.76 5.22 -3.77
CA ILE A 161 -0.85 3.84 -3.29
C ILE A 161 0.43 3.06 -3.65
N TYR A 162 0.92 3.17 -4.88
CA TYR A 162 2.14 2.50 -5.34
C TYR A 162 3.38 2.99 -4.60
N LEU A 163 3.53 4.31 -4.38
CA LEU A 163 4.62 4.86 -3.57
C LEU A 163 4.59 4.32 -2.13
N SER A 164 3.42 4.30 -1.48
CA SER A 164 3.31 3.75 -0.13
C SER A 164 3.52 2.24 -0.06
N VAL A 165 3.28 1.49 -1.14
CA VAL A 165 3.63 0.07 -1.24
C VAL A 165 5.14 -0.10 -1.35
N VAL A 166 5.80 0.66 -2.23
CA VAL A 166 7.25 0.67 -2.41
C VAL A 166 7.98 1.02 -1.10
N GLN A 167 7.54 2.06 -0.38
CA GLN A 167 8.08 2.45 0.93
C GLN A 167 8.07 1.29 1.97
N VAL A 168 7.03 0.44 1.96
CA VAL A 168 6.96 -0.71 2.89
C VAL A 168 7.85 -1.86 2.45
N PHE A 169 8.02 -2.07 1.14
CA PHE A 169 8.99 -3.04 0.62
C PHE A 169 10.45 -2.60 0.85
N GLN A 170 10.73 -1.30 0.76
CA GLN A 170 12.04 -0.69 1.05
C GLN A 170 12.38 -0.82 2.55
N SER A 171 11.48 -0.39 3.44
CA SER A 171 11.68 -0.51 4.89
C SER A 171 11.67 -1.96 5.44
N ARG A 172 11.28 -2.95 4.62
CA ARG A 172 11.38 -4.39 4.94
C ARG A 172 12.35 -5.13 4.00
N PHE A 173 13.21 -4.42 3.26
CA PHE A 173 14.02 -5.01 2.19
C PHE A 173 14.98 -6.10 2.71
N GLN A 174 15.00 -7.24 2.02
CA GLN A 174 15.89 -8.37 2.31
C GLN A 174 16.34 -8.99 0.98
N LYS A 175 17.62 -8.78 0.61
CA LYS A 175 18.13 -9.06 -0.75
C LYS A 175 17.93 -10.51 -1.18
N ASP A 176 18.23 -11.47 -0.31
CA ASP A 176 18.10 -12.90 -0.63
C ASP A 176 16.62 -13.33 -0.79
N HIS A 177 15.72 -12.77 0.03
CA HIS A 177 14.29 -13.05 -0.08
C HIS A 177 13.67 -12.45 -1.34
N ILE A 178 13.96 -11.18 -1.67
CA ILE A 178 13.42 -10.57 -2.90
C ILE A 178 13.97 -11.25 -4.16
N MET A 179 15.24 -11.65 -4.16
CA MET A 179 15.84 -12.42 -5.26
C MET A 179 15.23 -13.83 -5.39
N SER A 180 14.94 -14.50 -4.27
CA SER A 180 14.22 -15.78 -4.26
C SER A 180 12.81 -15.65 -4.84
N VAL A 181 12.07 -14.59 -4.46
CA VAL A 181 10.72 -14.29 -4.98
C VAL A 181 10.78 -13.95 -6.47
N LEU A 182 11.73 -13.13 -6.91
CA LEU A 182 11.94 -12.81 -8.32
C LEU A 182 12.26 -14.06 -9.16
N SER A 183 13.07 -14.98 -8.63
CA SER A 183 13.35 -16.27 -9.27
C SER A 183 12.08 -17.11 -9.40
N TRP A 184 11.28 -17.21 -8.32
CA TRP A 184 9.99 -17.91 -8.32
C TRP A 184 9.00 -17.33 -9.34
N LEU A 185 8.77 -16.01 -9.34
CA LEU A 185 7.81 -15.36 -10.24
C LEU A 185 8.20 -15.50 -11.72
N LYS A 186 9.50 -15.69 -12.01
CA LYS A 186 10.01 -15.96 -13.37
C LYS A 186 9.78 -17.41 -13.83
N THR A 187 9.41 -18.35 -12.96
CA THR A 187 9.04 -19.72 -13.36
C THR A 187 7.76 -19.76 -14.19
N PRO A 188 7.50 -20.82 -14.99
CA PRO A 188 6.23 -20.96 -15.71
C PRO A 188 5.01 -20.96 -14.78
N VAL A 189 5.11 -21.61 -13.62
CA VAL A 189 4.03 -21.66 -12.62
C VAL A 189 3.79 -20.29 -12.00
N GLY A 190 4.84 -19.58 -11.58
CA GLY A 190 4.74 -18.22 -11.04
C GLY A 190 4.06 -17.25 -12.02
N ARG A 191 4.43 -17.30 -13.31
CA ARG A 191 3.78 -16.48 -14.35
C ARG A 191 2.32 -16.87 -14.58
N ARG A 192 1.99 -18.18 -14.61
CA ARG A 192 0.59 -18.65 -14.73
C ARG A 192 -0.26 -18.19 -13.56
N MET A 193 0.27 -18.21 -12.33
CA MET A 193 -0.43 -17.66 -11.16
C MET A 193 -0.69 -16.17 -11.33
N THR A 194 0.34 -15.35 -11.57
CA THR A 194 0.20 -13.90 -11.74
C THR A 194 -0.80 -13.55 -12.84
N ALA A 195 -0.75 -14.25 -13.99
CA ALA A 195 -1.71 -14.05 -15.08
C ALA A 195 -3.16 -14.40 -14.67
N ALA A 196 -3.37 -15.53 -13.98
CA ALA A 196 -4.69 -15.94 -13.53
C ALA A 196 -5.24 -15.04 -12.40
N GLU A 197 -4.39 -14.51 -11.54
CA GLU A 197 -4.74 -13.50 -10.53
C GLU A 197 -5.14 -12.17 -11.17
N ILE A 198 -4.45 -11.72 -12.22
CA ILE A 198 -4.81 -10.51 -12.98
C ILE A 198 -6.12 -10.72 -13.75
N GLU A 199 -6.26 -11.82 -14.50
CA GLU A 199 -7.51 -12.21 -15.17
C GLU A 199 -8.68 -12.21 -14.18
N ALA A 200 -8.46 -12.83 -13.02
CA ALA A 200 -9.48 -12.90 -12.00
C ALA A 200 -9.92 -11.52 -11.52
N ASN A 201 -9.05 -10.51 -11.40
CA ASN A 201 -9.44 -9.24 -10.76
C ASN A 201 -10.42 -8.38 -11.59
N ASN A 202 -10.51 -8.56 -12.91
CA ASN A 202 -11.48 -7.91 -13.82
C ASN A 202 -12.96 -7.96 -13.31
N PRO A 203 -13.80 -6.91 -13.45
CA PRO A 203 -15.19 -6.91 -12.99
C PRO A 203 -16.06 -8.03 -13.57
N GLU A 204 -15.77 -8.47 -14.80
CA GLU A 204 -16.45 -9.56 -15.49
C GLU A 204 -16.26 -10.90 -14.78
N ALA A 205 -15.15 -11.07 -14.07
CA ALA A 205 -14.83 -12.29 -13.33
C ALA A 205 -15.52 -12.36 -11.94
N LEU A 206 -16.16 -11.28 -11.46
CA LEU A 206 -17.07 -11.37 -10.30
C LEU A 206 -18.25 -12.29 -10.63
N LYS A 207 -18.93 -12.02 -11.76
CA LYS A 207 -20.07 -12.83 -12.25
C LYS A 207 -19.67 -14.29 -12.52
N LYS A 208 -18.44 -14.52 -12.99
CA LYS A 208 -17.90 -15.87 -13.20
C LYS A 208 -17.64 -16.60 -11.89
N ILE A 209 -17.18 -15.91 -10.83
CA ILE A 209 -17.03 -16.47 -9.48
C ILE A 209 -18.38 -16.81 -8.85
N GLU A 210 -19.37 -15.95 -9.01
CA GLU A 210 -20.74 -16.17 -8.52
C GLU A 210 -21.34 -17.43 -9.17
N ALA A 211 -21.18 -17.61 -10.49
CA ALA A 211 -21.59 -18.83 -11.19
C ALA A 211 -20.81 -20.08 -10.72
N PHE A 212 -19.50 -19.94 -10.49
CA PHE A 212 -18.61 -21.02 -10.05
C PHE A 212 -18.88 -21.51 -8.61
N ALA A 213 -19.71 -20.80 -7.82
CA ALA A 213 -20.05 -21.20 -6.45
C ALA A 213 -20.73 -22.58 -6.36
N GLY A 214 -21.43 -23.00 -7.42
CA GLY A 214 -21.96 -24.36 -7.55
C GLY A 214 -20.86 -25.39 -7.85
N GLU A 215 -20.03 -25.13 -8.87
CA GLU A 215 -18.90 -25.99 -9.26
C GLU A 215 -17.93 -26.25 -8.10
N TYR A 216 -17.71 -25.27 -7.23
CA TYR A 216 -16.89 -25.41 -6.02
C TYR A 216 -17.35 -26.56 -5.10
N GLN A 217 -18.64 -26.89 -5.06
CA GLN A 217 -19.16 -28.01 -4.28
C GLN A 217 -18.74 -29.37 -4.87
N GLU A 218 -18.66 -29.47 -6.20
CA GLU A 218 -18.26 -30.69 -6.92
C GLU A 218 -16.73 -30.88 -6.98
N ILE A 219 -15.93 -29.87 -6.63
CA ILE A 219 -14.46 -30.00 -6.58
C ILE A 219 -14.05 -31.14 -5.62
N GLY A 220 -13.21 -32.05 -6.13
CA GLY A 220 -12.73 -33.21 -5.39
C GLY A 220 -11.99 -32.88 -4.09
N THR A 221 -12.10 -33.78 -3.12
CA THR A 221 -11.63 -33.61 -1.73
C THR A 221 -10.16 -33.21 -1.63
N ASP A 222 -9.27 -33.78 -2.44
CA ASP A 222 -7.83 -33.47 -2.37
C ASP A 222 -7.48 -32.12 -2.98
N ARG A 223 -8.19 -31.69 -4.04
CA ARG A 223 -8.10 -30.31 -4.56
C ARG A 223 -8.55 -29.30 -3.50
N LYS A 224 -9.62 -29.59 -2.75
CA LYS A 224 -10.07 -28.76 -1.61
C LYS A 224 -9.01 -28.68 -0.51
N LYS A 225 -8.33 -29.79 -0.16
CA LYS A 225 -7.19 -29.77 0.79
C LYS A 225 -6.04 -28.89 0.29
N LEU A 226 -5.66 -28.99 -0.99
CA LEU A 226 -4.61 -28.13 -1.58
C LEU A 226 -5.00 -26.65 -1.52
N LEU A 227 -6.23 -26.31 -1.90
CA LEU A 227 -6.73 -24.93 -1.81
C LEU A 227 -6.75 -24.40 -0.37
N MET A 228 -7.12 -25.22 0.62
CA MET A 228 -7.05 -24.84 2.05
C MET A 228 -5.62 -24.65 2.55
N ARG A 229 -4.66 -25.47 2.09
CA ARG A 229 -3.23 -25.28 2.41
C ARG A 229 -2.68 -24.02 1.75
N HIS A 230 -3.09 -23.72 0.51
CA HIS A 230 -2.75 -22.48 -0.18
C HIS A 230 -3.30 -21.25 0.53
N GLU A 231 -4.59 -21.26 0.89
CA GLU A 231 -5.26 -20.20 1.65
C GLU A 231 -4.48 -19.86 2.93
N LYS A 232 -4.07 -20.89 3.68
CA LYS A 232 -3.23 -20.76 4.88
C LYS A 232 -1.82 -20.25 4.59
N ALA A 233 -1.18 -20.69 3.51
CA ALA A 233 0.17 -20.25 3.12
C ALA A 233 0.20 -18.77 2.70
N ILE A 234 -0.85 -18.29 2.02
CA ILE A 234 -1.01 -16.87 1.64
C ILE A 234 -1.82 -16.04 2.66
N ASN A 235 -2.27 -16.65 3.76
CA ASN A 235 -3.04 -16.05 4.86
C ASN A 235 -4.20 -15.14 4.38
N ALA A 236 -4.97 -15.60 3.39
CA ALA A 236 -5.91 -14.76 2.66
C ALA A 236 -7.10 -14.29 3.51
N THR A 237 -7.62 -15.13 4.40
CA THR A 237 -8.76 -14.78 5.27
C THR A 237 -8.38 -13.70 6.29
N GLU A 238 -7.26 -13.87 7.00
CA GLU A 238 -6.79 -12.91 8.00
C GLU A 238 -6.43 -11.55 7.38
N MET A 239 -5.80 -11.55 6.21
CA MET A 239 -5.52 -10.32 5.45
C MET A 239 -6.81 -9.54 5.13
N ASN A 240 -7.93 -10.21 4.86
CA ASN A 240 -9.21 -9.54 4.57
C ASN A 240 -9.73 -8.82 5.81
N VAL A 241 -9.70 -9.51 6.96
CA VAL A 241 -10.05 -8.92 8.25
C VAL A 241 -9.17 -7.72 8.55
N GLU A 242 -7.84 -7.83 8.41
CA GLU A 242 -6.91 -6.79 8.81
C GLU A 242 -7.03 -5.52 7.94
N VAL A 243 -7.08 -5.60 6.61
CA VAL A 243 -7.23 -4.38 5.79
C VAL A 243 -8.56 -3.70 6.05
N ILE A 244 -9.68 -4.44 6.12
CA ILE A 244 -11.00 -3.83 6.41
C ILE A 244 -10.99 -3.20 7.81
N SER A 245 -10.38 -3.87 8.80
CA SER A 245 -10.27 -3.37 10.17
C SER A 245 -9.39 -2.11 10.25
N VAL A 246 -8.22 -2.10 9.63
CA VAL A 246 -7.31 -0.94 9.59
C VAL A 246 -7.96 0.23 8.85
N SER A 247 -8.59 -0.02 7.70
CA SER A 247 -9.28 1.02 6.92
C SER A 247 -10.36 1.71 7.74
N LEU A 248 -11.23 0.92 8.39
CA LEU A 248 -12.30 1.45 9.23
C LEU A 248 -11.76 2.14 10.49
N LEU A 249 -10.70 1.61 11.09
CA LEU A 249 -10.08 2.16 12.30
C LEU A 249 -9.43 3.52 12.06
N GLU A 250 -8.64 3.64 10.99
CA GLU A 250 -7.94 4.87 10.60
C GLU A 250 -8.94 5.98 10.22
N MET A 251 -9.96 5.65 9.42
CA MET A 251 -11.02 6.58 9.01
C MET A 251 -11.87 7.05 10.21
N LEU A 252 -12.29 6.14 11.10
CA LEU A 252 -13.09 6.52 12.27
C LEU A 252 -12.31 7.38 13.27
N LYS A 253 -11.02 7.08 13.52
CA LYS A 253 -10.18 7.84 14.45
C LYS A 253 -9.91 9.26 13.94
N SER A 254 -9.42 9.38 12.72
CA SER A 254 -9.13 10.70 12.10
C SER A 254 -10.38 11.56 11.92
N MET A 255 -11.56 10.96 11.71
CA MET A 255 -12.84 11.68 11.79
C MET A 255 -13.08 12.26 13.20
N GLN A 256 -12.85 11.48 14.27
CA GLN A 256 -13.08 11.99 15.63
C GLN A 256 -12.15 13.14 15.99
N ASP A 257 -10.90 13.12 15.53
CA ASP A 257 -9.93 14.19 15.83
C ASP A 257 -10.45 15.57 15.40
N GLN A 258 -11.22 15.64 14.31
CA GLN A 258 -11.83 16.86 13.80
C GLN A 258 -13.21 17.16 14.42
N THR A 259 -14.02 16.13 14.72
CA THR A 259 -15.36 16.26 15.34
C THR A 259 -15.32 16.97 16.70
N PRO A 260 -16.35 17.77 17.09
CA PRO A 260 -16.39 18.44 18.39
C PRO A 260 -16.49 17.43 19.55
N GLU A 261 -15.85 17.72 20.67
CA GLU A 261 -15.64 16.75 21.76
C GLU A 261 -16.92 16.08 22.29
N HIS A 262 -18.03 16.82 22.37
CA HIS A 262 -19.33 16.30 22.82
C HIS A 262 -20.03 15.35 21.82
N SER A 263 -19.53 15.26 20.58
CA SER A 263 -20.02 14.36 19.53
C SER A 263 -18.98 13.30 19.12
N ARG A 264 -17.83 13.23 19.80
CA ARG A 264 -16.81 12.22 19.52
C ARG A 264 -17.21 10.84 20.04
N LEU A 265 -17.02 9.81 19.21
CA LEU A 265 -16.91 8.44 19.68
C LEU A 265 -15.64 8.28 20.52
N SER A 266 -15.77 7.70 21.71
CA SER A 266 -14.58 7.31 22.50
C SER A 266 -13.77 6.23 21.78
N SER A 267 -12.47 6.15 22.07
CA SER A 267 -11.61 5.08 21.51
C SER A 267 -12.17 3.68 21.77
N GLY A 268 -12.81 3.45 22.93
CA GLY A 268 -13.48 2.17 23.24
C GLY A 268 -14.68 1.87 22.34
N GLN A 269 -15.46 2.87 21.94
CA GLN A 269 -16.55 2.69 20.96
C GLN A 269 -16.01 2.39 19.56
N ILE A 270 -14.92 3.04 19.14
CA ILE A 270 -14.29 2.78 17.83
C ILE A 270 -13.72 1.36 17.77
N GLU A 271 -12.92 0.94 18.76
CA GLU A 271 -12.37 -0.42 18.79
C GLU A 271 -13.49 -1.48 18.97
N ALA A 272 -14.63 -1.15 19.60
CA ALA A 272 -15.80 -2.03 19.63
C ALA A 272 -16.54 -2.14 18.29
N ILE A 273 -16.55 -1.09 17.46
CA ILE A 273 -17.07 -1.14 16.08
C ILE A 273 -16.15 -2.01 15.21
N VAL A 274 -14.85 -1.76 15.22
CA VAL A 274 -13.86 -2.53 14.44
C VAL A 274 -13.75 -3.97 14.95
N GLY A 275 -13.92 -4.19 16.25
CA GLY A 275 -13.98 -5.50 16.89
C GLY A 275 -15.08 -6.41 16.36
N LYS A 276 -16.20 -5.86 15.83
CA LYS A 276 -17.24 -6.67 15.15
C LYS A 276 -16.75 -7.32 13.86
N ILE A 277 -15.76 -6.71 13.19
CA ILE A 277 -15.14 -7.25 11.98
C ILE A 277 -14.04 -8.23 12.35
N ARG A 278 -13.15 -7.86 13.28
CA ARG A 278 -12.08 -8.73 13.81
C ARG A 278 -12.61 -10.05 14.40
N ASN A 279 -13.78 -10.02 15.03
CA ASN A 279 -14.39 -11.18 15.69
C ASN A 279 -15.45 -11.89 14.83
N MET A 280 -15.50 -11.68 13.51
CA MET A 280 -16.38 -12.46 12.64
C MET A 280 -15.98 -13.95 12.63
N PRO A 281 -16.93 -14.90 12.53
CA PRO A 281 -16.62 -16.32 12.51
C PRO A 281 -15.68 -16.68 11.34
N GLN A 282 -14.51 -17.23 11.67
CA GLN A 282 -13.46 -17.55 10.69
C GLN A 282 -13.97 -18.46 9.55
N GLU A 283 -14.81 -19.45 9.82
CA GLU A 283 -15.40 -20.31 8.76
C GLU A 283 -16.38 -19.54 7.83
N GLN A 284 -17.05 -18.49 8.32
CA GLN A 284 -17.88 -17.63 7.46
C GLN A 284 -17.01 -16.78 6.53
N LEU A 285 -15.96 -16.16 7.07
CA LEU A 285 -14.98 -15.37 6.31
C LEU A 285 -14.27 -16.23 5.25
N LYS A 286 -13.86 -17.44 5.64
CA LYS A 286 -13.14 -18.40 4.80
C LYS A 286 -13.97 -18.89 3.62
N ASN A 287 -15.27 -19.14 3.79
CA ASN A 287 -16.16 -19.47 2.68
C ASN A 287 -16.19 -18.36 1.60
N ASN A 288 -16.16 -17.08 2.00
CA ASN A 288 -16.08 -15.94 1.09
C ASN A 288 -14.72 -15.84 0.37
N VAL A 289 -13.66 -16.48 0.88
CA VAL A 289 -12.33 -16.52 0.28
C VAL A 289 -12.14 -17.75 -0.62
N MET A 290 -12.63 -18.91 -0.20
CA MET A 290 -12.34 -20.20 -0.84
C MET A 290 -12.93 -20.32 -2.26
N VAL A 291 -14.13 -19.79 -2.53
CA VAL A 291 -14.72 -19.83 -3.88
C VAL A 291 -13.93 -18.93 -4.86
N PRO A 292 -13.63 -17.65 -4.55
CA PRO A 292 -12.69 -16.85 -5.35
C PRO A 292 -11.31 -17.48 -5.54
N LEU A 293 -10.75 -18.11 -4.49
CA LEU A 293 -9.45 -18.76 -4.54
C LEU A 293 -9.45 -19.96 -5.49
N ALA A 294 -10.47 -20.82 -5.39
CA ALA A 294 -10.67 -21.97 -6.27
C ALA A 294 -10.85 -21.55 -7.73
N TYR A 295 -11.68 -20.55 -7.99
CA TYR A 295 -11.89 -19.99 -9.34
C TYR A 295 -10.61 -19.38 -9.93
N THR A 296 -9.84 -18.65 -9.11
CA THR A 296 -8.61 -17.97 -9.57
C THR A 296 -7.58 -18.98 -10.05
N TYR A 297 -7.42 -20.11 -9.36
CA TYR A 297 -6.42 -21.13 -9.73
C TYR A 297 -7.01 -22.35 -10.45
N ARG A 298 -8.26 -22.28 -10.93
CA ARG A 298 -8.98 -23.41 -11.57
C ARG A 298 -8.17 -24.09 -12.70
N GLU A 299 -7.44 -23.31 -13.48
CA GLU A 299 -6.65 -23.76 -14.64
C GLU A 299 -5.29 -24.38 -14.27
N LEU A 300 -4.85 -24.27 -13.00
CA LEU A 300 -3.58 -24.84 -12.54
C LEU A 300 -3.81 -26.29 -12.09
N SER A 301 -3.01 -27.22 -12.60
CA SER A 301 -3.02 -28.61 -12.14
C SER A 301 -2.61 -28.72 -10.66
N ASP A 302 -2.98 -29.82 -10.00
CA ASP A 302 -2.64 -30.04 -8.57
C ASP A 302 -1.14 -29.99 -8.31
N LYS A 303 -0.32 -30.46 -9.27
CA LYS A 303 1.14 -30.39 -9.19
C LYS A 303 1.66 -28.96 -9.25
N GLU A 304 1.06 -28.10 -10.08
CA GLU A 304 1.44 -26.69 -10.16
C GLU A 304 1.00 -25.92 -8.91
N LEU A 305 -0.21 -26.18 -8.40
CA LEU A 305 -0.69 -25.59 -7.15
C LEU A 305 0.15 -26.03 -5.95
N GLU A 306 0.51 -27.32 -5.85
CA GLU A 306 1.43 -27.84 -4.83
C GLU A 306 2.82 -27.18 -4.92
N THR A 307 3.36 -27.02 -6.13
CA THR A 307 4.65 -26.33 -6.35
C THR A 307 4.59 -24.87 -5.86
N ALA A 308 3.46 -24.18 -6.07
CA ALA A 308 3.25 -22.84 -5.58
C ALA A 308 3.12 -22.76 -4.05
N ILE A 309 2.35 -23.67 -3.44
CA ILE A 309 2.19 -23.77 -1.99
C ILE A 309 3.56 -23.95 -1.32
N GLN A 310 4.39 -24.87 -1.83
CA GLN A 310 5.74 -25.11 -1.32
C GLN A 310 6.61 -23.84 -1.35
N PHE A 311 6.50 -23.01 -2.39
CA PHE A 311 7.18 -21.71 -2.42
C PHE A 311 6.67 -20.76 -1.33
N TYR A 312 5.34 -20.55 -1.21
CA TYR A 312 4.78 -19.64 -0.22
C TYR A 312 5.01 -20.09 1.23
N GLU A 313 5.27 -21.38 1.47
CA GLU A 313 5.70 -21.90 2.77
C GLU A 313 7.18 -21.66 3.12
N THR A 314 8.03 -21.23 2.17
CA THR A 314 9.44 -20.85 2.43
C THR A 314 9.56 -19.54 3.24
N PRO A 315 10.72 -19.25 3.87
CA PRO A 315 10.97 -17.95 4.50
C PRO A 315 10.79 -16.76 3.54
N ALA A 316 11.25 -16.87 2.29
CA ALA A 316 11.09 -15.82 1.28
C ALA A 316 9.62 -15.62 0.86
N GLY A 317 8.88 -16.72 0.67
CA GLY A 317 7.45 -16.68 0.36
C GLY A 317 6.61 -16.05 1.47
N LYS A 318 6.91 -16.39 2.74
CA LYS A 318 6.31 -15.78 3.93
C LYS A 318 6.66 -14.31 4.06
N TRP A 319 7.94 -13.94 3.97
CA TRP A 319 8.40 -12.54 3.99
C TRP A 319 7.68 -11.70 2.92
N PHE A 320 7.55 -12.22 1.70
CA PHE A 320 6.89 -11.52 0.60
C PHE A 320 5.39 -11.33 0.85
N ASN A 321 4.72 -12.33 1.41
CA ASN A 321 3.31 -12.23 1.77
C ASN A 321 3.10 -11.23 2.91
N GLU A 322 3.86 -11.30 3.99
CA GLU A 322 3.81 -10.34 5.10
C GLU A 322 4.12 -8.91 4.65
N ALA A 323 5.14 -8.72 3.81
CA ALA A 323 5.47 -7.42 3.22
C ALA A 323 4.30 -6.90 2.36
N SER A 324 3.68 -7.77 1.56
CA SER A 324 2.49 -7.44 0.77
C SER A 324 1.30 -7.04 1.65
N ILE A 325 1.02 -7.78 2.73
CA ILE A 325 -0.04 -7.47 3.70
C ILE A 325 0.24 -6.11 4.35
N LYS A 326 1.48 -5.88 4.82
CA LYS A 326 1.85 -4.61 5.46
C LYS A 326 1.83 -3.42 4.49
N ALA A 327 2.18 -3.65 3.22
CA ALA A 327 2.17 -2.63 2.18
C ALA A 327 0.75 -2.17 1.86
N ILE A 328 -0.19 -3.12 1.65
CA ILE A 328 -1.60 -2.81 1.38
C ILE A 328 -2.25 -2.14 2.60
N THR A 329 -2.12 -2.72 3.79
CA THR A 329 -2.68 -2.15 5.02
C THR A 329 -2.14 -0.75 5.30
N SER A 330 -0.86 -0.47 5.03
CA SER A 330 -0.31 0.88 5.18
C SER A 330 -0.79 1.85 4.09
N ALA A 331 -0.90 1.42 2.84
CA ALA A 331 -1.30 2.29 1.74
C ALA A 331 -2.80 2.64 1.80
N ILE A 332 -3.64 1.63 2.02
CA ILE A 332 -5.08 1.80 2.23
C ILE A 332 -5.35 2.47 3.58
N GLY A 333 -4.60 2.13 4.65
CA GLY A 333 -4.72 2.83 5.94
C GLY A 333 -4.40 4.32 5.86
N LYS A 334 -3.38 4.73 5.08
CA LYS A 334 -3.13 6.15 4.76
C LYS A 334 -4.32 6.76 4.02
N ALA A 335 -4.77 6.17 2.92
CA ALA A 335 -5.91 6.65 2.14
C ALA A 335 -7.21 6.75 2.98
N SER A 336 -7.47 5.77 3.86
CA SER A 336 -8.61 5.76 4.77
C SER A 336 -8.48 6.78 5.90
N ARG A 337 -7.26 7.04 6.42
CA ARG A 337 -7.01 8.16 7.33
C ARG A 337 -7.27 9.49 6.64
N GLU A 338 -6.77 9.65 5.41
CA GLU A 338 -7.09 10.84 4.64
C GLU A 338 -8.61 10.97 4.57
N ILE A 339 -9.30 9.94 4.10
CA ILE A 339 -10.77 9.85 4.01
C ILE A 339 -11.51 10.01 5.37
N GLY A 340 -10.84 10.01 6.53
CA GLY A 340 -11.50 10.43 7.79
C GLY A 340 -11.44 11.94 8.05
N GLU A 341 -10.49 12.67 7.47
CA GLU A 341 -10.20 14.04 7.90
C GLU A 341 -11.13 15.13 7.33
N GLN A 342 -11.41 15.21 6.01
CA GLN A 342 -12.49 16.10 5.53
C GLN A 342 -13.86 15.58 6.03
N LEU A 343 -13.98 14.30 6.42
CA LEU A 343 -15.22 13.73 6.97
C LEU A 343 -15.67 14.54 8.19
N GLY A 344 -14.80 14.63 9.22
CA GLY A 344 -15.08 15.44 10.40
C GLY A 344 -15.07 16.94 10.11
N LYS A 345 -14.17 17.47 9.25
CA LYS A 345 -14.14 18.91 8.89
C LYS A 345 -15.44 19.35 8.19
N ALA A 346 -16.03 18.52 7.33
CA ALA A 346 -17.28 18.82 6.62
C ALA A 346 -18.52 18.72 7.51
N LEU A 347 -18.53 17.80 8.49
CA LEU A 347 -19.58 17.71 9.52
C LEU A 347 -19.55 18.95 10.43
N VAL A 348 -18.36 19.32 10.93
CA VAL A 348 -18.13 20.54 11.73
C VAL A 348 -18.58 21.80 10.99
N ALA A 349 -18.22 21.94 9.71
CA ALA A 349 -18.51 23.13 8.91
C ALA A 349 -20.02 23.38 8.64
N LYS A 350 -20.92 22.46 9.03
CA LYS A 350 -22.36 22.55 8.75
C LYS A 350 -23.28 22.48 9.97
N ASN A 351 -22.77 22.33 11.19
CA ASN A 351 -23.57 22.01 12.38
C ASN A 351 -24.50 20.79 12.18
N ILE A 352 -24.08 19.80 11.39
CA ILE A 352 -24.81 18.53 11.27
C ILE A 352 -24.51 17.69 12.52
N PRO A 353 -25.52 17.30 13.33
CA PRO A 353 -25.30 16.38 14.43
C PRO A 353 -24.90 14.99 13.91
N VAL A 354 -23.97 14.35 14.63
CA VAL A 354 -23.43 13.01 14.36
C VAL A 354 -24.35 11.93 14.95
#